data_AF-Q0RJU2-F1
#
_entry.id   AF-Q0RJU2-F1
#
_cell.length_a   1.000
_cell.length_b   1.000
_cell.length_c   1.000
_cell.angle_alpha   90.00
_cell.angle_beta   90.00
_cell.angle_gamma   90.00
#
_symmetry.space_group_name_H-M   'P 1'
#
loop_
_entity.id
_entity.type
_entity.pdbx_description
1 polymer ?
#
loop_
_entity_poly.entity_id
_entity_poly.type
_entity_poly.pdbx_seq_one_letter_code
_entity_poly.pdbx_strand_id
1 'polypeptide(L)'
;MSTEPRPLPPPAPAPARGTGSSSGPGPARGSGSTSGPGPARGSGPGPATNPSAEPDGLARTRRALHAVAEHVLAAARYRATGRIGLAVTPGGFATPAFGPAGRTVAVAGTDLVVRDGDAETARSPLTTLREAAHLAGVEPGGPAAVYRLATPCHPDEPLDIDPDAARLLADWFALGAAALRRWSVEIAADAPSPPTLWPEHFDLAIRAGQINYGLSPGDEAFAAPYAYVGPPLPPPSLPTGFWNASFGAARTWTDVGSVDAVVDLFRQARRHAST
;
A
#
# COMPACT_ATOMS: atom_id res chain seq x y z
N MET A 1 12.34 6.38 -26.51
CA MET A 1 11.40 6.04 -25.43
C MET A 1 12.19 5.91 -24.14
N SER A 2 12.24 6.97 -23.32
CA SER A 2 12.94 6.89 -22.02
C SER A 2 12.12 6.03 -21.06
N THR A 3 12.69 4.89 -20.68
CA THR A 3 12.20 4.04 -19.60
C THR A 3 12.29 4.82 -18.28
N GLU A 4 11.16 5.13 -17.68
CA GLU A 4 11.10 5.65 -16.30
C GLU A 4 11.83 4.63 -15.41
N PRO A 5 12.83 5.03 -14.61
CA PRO A 5 13.56 4.09 -13.77
C PRO A 5 12.59 3.49 -12.76
N ARG A 6 12.22 2.23 -12.99
CA ARG A 6 11.32 1.48 -12.12
C ARG A 6 12.06 1.04 -10.86
N PRO A 7 11.46 1.17 -9.68
CA PRO A 7 11.87 0.40 -8.52
C PRO A 7 11.82 -1.10 -8.87
N LEU A 8 12.71 -1.88 -8.25
CA LEU A 8 12.58 -3.33 -8.32
C LEU A 8 11.37 -3.75 -7.46
N PRO A 9 10.51 -4.66 -7.94
CA PRO A 9 9.41 -5.16 -7.14
C PRO A 9 9.95 -5.80 -5.85
N PRO A 10 9.26 -5.66 -4.70
CA PRO A 10 9.58 -6.50 -3.55
C PRO A 10 9.41 -7.98 -3.98
N PRO A 11 10.36 -8.88 -3.67
CA PRO A 11 10.21 -10.30 -3.98
C PRO A 11 8.95 -10.87 -3.32
N ALA A 12 8.16 -11.61 -4.10
CA ALA A 12 6.98 -12.32 -3.62
C ALA A 12 7.34 -13.27 -2.46
N PRO A 13 6.46 -13.43 -1.45
CA PRO A 13 6.69 -14.39 -0.38
C PRO A 13 6.83 -15.81 -0.97
N ALA A 14 7.76 -16.59 -0.41
CA ALA A 14 7.93 -17.98 -0.78
C ALA A 14 6.64 -18.76 -0.46
N PRO A 15 6.24 -19.74 -1.29
CA PRO A 15 5.05 -20.54 -1.01
C PRO A 15 5.20 -21.24 0.33
N ALA A 16 4.18 -21.13 1.17
CA ALA A 16 4.09 -21.88 2.42
C ALA A 16 4.26 -23.37 2.10
N ARG A 17 5.27 -24.00 2.71
CA ARG A 17 5.44 -25.46 2.64
C ARG A 17 4.18 -26.09 3.20
N GLY A 18 3.44 -26.79 2.34
CA GLY A 18 2.23 -27.51 2.70
C GLY A 18 2.50 -28.44 3.89
N THR A 19 1.70 -28.28 4.94
CA THR A 19 1.67 -29.20 6.07
C THR A 19 1.08 -30.51 5.58
N GLY A 20 1.94 -31.51 5.39
CA GLY A 20 1.54 -32.88 5.15
C GLY A 20 0.68 -33.38 6.30
N SER A 21 -0.57 -33.74 5.99
CA SER A 21 -1.47 -34.45 6.89
C SER A 21 -0.98 -35.88 7.07
N SER A 22 -0.63 -36.27 8.29
CA SER A 22 -0.48 -37.67 8.68
C SER A 22 -1.61 -38.07 9.62
N SER A 23 -2.53 -38.86 9.08
CA SER A 23 -3.60 -39.55 9.79
C SER A 23 -3.03 -40.75 10.55
N GLY A 24 -3.45 -40.95 11.81
CA GLY A 24 -3.18 -42.15 12.61
C GLY A 24 -4.22 -42.32 13.73
N PRO A 25 -4.82 -43.51 13.95
CA PRO A 25 -6.02 -43.66 14.78
C PRO A 25 -5.79 -44.20 16.22
N GLY A 26 -6.54 -43.63 17.19
CA GLY A 26 -7.08 -44.21 18.46
C GLY A 26 -6.13 -44.80 19.54
N PRO A 27 -6.61 -45.20 20.74
CA PRO A 27 -7.99 -45.13 21.27
C PRO A 27 -8.17 -44.71 22.77
N ALA A 28 -9.43 -44.38 23.12
CA ALA A 28 -10.23 -44.77 24.29
C ALA A 28 -9.99 -44.28 25.77
N ARG A 29 -11.14 -43.81 26.33
CA ARG A 29 -11.72 -43.95 27.70
C ARG A 29 -11.36 -42.94 28.80
N GLY A 30 -12.41 -42.39 29.42
CA GLY A 30 -12.39 -41.79 30.77
C GLY A 30 -13.57 -40.86 31.06
N SER A 31 -14.60 -41.37 31.73
CA SER A 31 -15.83 -40.68 32.17
C SER A 31 -15.60 -39.67 33.30
N GLY A 32 -16.46 -38.65 33.41
CA GLY A 32 -16.58 -37.82 34.62
C GLY A 32 -17.53 -36.63 34.47
N SER A 33 -18.76 -36.79 34.93
CA SER A 33 -19.78 -35.75 35.09
C SER A 33 -19.65 -35.08 36.47
N THR A 34 -19.83 -33.76 36.57
CA THR A 34 -20.62 -33.10 37.63
C THR A 34 -20.93 -31.64 37.29
N SER A 35 -22.19 -31.25 37.48
CA SER A 35 -22.77 -29.91 37.35
C SER A 35 -22.62 -29.07 38.64
N GLY A 36 -22.65 -27.74 38.53
CA GLY A 36 -22.87 -26.82 39.67
C GLY A 36 -22.79 -25.32 39.30
N PRO A 37 -23.70 -24.41 39.76
CA PRO A 37 -23.88 -23.07 39.19
C PRO A 37 -23.47 -21.86 40.08
N GLY A 38 -23.09 -20.73 39.42
CA GLY A 38 -23.19 -19.30 39.86
C GLY A 38 -22.24 -18.76 40.95
N PRO A 39 -22.12 -17.43 41.19
CA PRO A 39 -22.81 -16.28 40.59
C PRO A 39 -21.89 -15.07 40.19
N ALA A 40 -22.57 -13.94 39.94
CA ALA A 40 -22.23 -12.70 39.25
C ALA A 40 -21.28 -11.65 39.89
N ARG A 41 -20.83 -10.74 39.00
CA ARG A 41 -20.55 -9.29 39.17
C ARG A 41 -19.30 -8.84 39.94
N GLY A 42 -18.32 -8.38 39.17
CA GLY A 42 -17.38 -7.33 39.58
C GLY A 42 -17.30 -6.27 38.47
N SER A 43 -17.74 -5.05 38.77
CA SER A 43 -17.62 -3.88 37.89
C SER A 43 -16.16 -3.44 37.84
N GLY A 44 -15.48 -3.74 36.74
CA GLY A 44 -14.14 -3.22 36.43
C GLY A 44 -14.23 -1.83 35.76
N PRO A 45 -13.14 -1.05 35.81
CA PRO A 45 -13.08 0.28 35.19
C PRO A 45 -13.28 0.15 33.68
N GLY A 46 -14.00 1.10 33.08
CA GLY A 46 -14.31 1.11 31.65
C GLY A 46 -13.06 0.93 30.79
N PRO A 47 -13.17 0.27 29.61
CA PRO A 47 -12.02 -0.01 28.78
C PRO A 47 -11.36 1.30 28.38
N ALA A 48 -10.10 1.45 28.79
CA ALA A 48 -9.19 2.40 28.17
C ALA A 48 -9.18 2.12 26.67
N THR A 49 -9.53 3.11 25.87
CA THR A 49 -9.42 3.02 24.41
C THR A 49 -7.96 2.84 24.04
N ASN A 50 -7.59 1.63 23.61
CA ASN A 50 -6.30 1.35 22.99
C ASN A 50 -6.19 2.21 21.72
N PRO A 51 -5.21 3.12 21.59
CA PRO A 51 -4.98 3.87 20.35
C PRO A 51 -4.26 3.03 19.27
N SER A 52 -4.51 1.72 19.20
CA SER A 52 -3.66 0.77 18.47
C SER A 52 -4.42 -0.26 17.63
N ALA A 53 -5.73 -0.12 17.48
CA ALA A 53 -6.49 -0.96 16.55
C ALA A 53 -6.50 -0.30 15.17
N GLU A 54 -6.09 -1.05 14.14
CA GLU A 54 -6.34 -0.65 12.75
C GLU A 54 -7.84 -0.36 12.59
N PRO A 55 -8.23 0.71 11.87
CA PRO A 55 -9.64 0.98 11.63
C PRO A 55 -10.31 -0.23 11.00
N ASP A 56 -11.54 -0.50 11.44
CA ASP A 56 -12.40 -1.47 10.79
C ASP A 56 -12.45 -1.17 9.28
N GLY A 57 -12.30 -2.20 8.45
CA GLY A 57 -12.39 -2.01 6.99
C GLY A 57 -11.13 -1.48 6.30
N LEU A 58 -10.01 -1.24 6.99
CA LEU A 58 -8.75 -0.80 6.35
C LEU A 58 -8.33 -1.72 5.20
N ALA A 59 -8.36 -3.03 5.41
CA ALA A 59 -7.99 -4.00 4.38
C ALA A 59 -8.98 -4.06 3.19
N ARG A 60 -10.26 -3.71 3.39
CA ARG A 60 -11.25 -3.64 2.29
C ARG A 60 -11.06 -2.36 1.49
N THR A 61 -10.94 -1.24 2.19
CA THR A 61 -10.65 0.08 1.61
C THR A 61 -9.36 0.07 0.81
N ARG A 62 -8.27 -0.49 1.34
CA ARG A 62 -7.00 -0.65 0.61
C ARG A 62 -7.19 -1.41 -0.70
N ARG A 63 -7.88 -2.55 -0.68
CA ARG A 63 -8.12 -3.36 -1.88
C ARG A 63 -8.95 -2.61 -2.92
N ALA A 64 -9.99 -1.91 -2.48
CA ALA A 64 -10.82 -1.08 -3.36
C ALA A 64 -9.99 0.05 -4.00
N LEU A 65 -9.20 0.78 -3.21
CA LEU A 65 -8.35 1.86 -3.73
C LEU A 65 -7.22 1.37 -4.63
N HIS A 66 -6.63 0.20 -4.34
CA HIS A 66 -5.66 -0.46 -5.22
C HIS A 66 -6.31 -0.80 -6.57
N ALA A 67 -7.51 -1.38 -6.57
CA ALA A 67 -8.23 -1.69 -7.81
C ALA A 67 -8.52 -0.43 -8.64
N VAL A 68 -8.89 0.69 -7.99
CA VAL A 68 -9.08 1.98 -8.67
C VAL A 68 -7.77 2.52 -9.23
N ALA A 69 -6.67 2.44 -8.48
CA ALA A 69 -5.34 2.86 -8.94
C ALA A 69 -4.90 2.08 -10.18
N GLU A 70 -5.08 0.76 -10.17
CA GLU A 70 -4.63 -0.15 -11.22
C GLU A 70 -5.54 -0.13 -12.46
N HIS A 71 -6.85 -0.22 -12.26
CA HIS A 71 -7.80 -0.42 -13.35
C HIS A 71 -8.41 0.86 -13.91
N VAL A 72 -8.29 2.00 -13.20
CA VAL A 72 -8.80 3.30 -13.66
C VAL A 72 -7.66 4.28 -13.92
N LEU A 73 -6.92 4.68 -12.87
CA LEU A 73 -5.92 5.75 -13.00
C LEU A 73 -4.72 5.32 -13.86
N ALA A 74 -4.14 4.15 -13.57
CA ALA A 74 -3.03 3.63 -14.36
C ALA A 74 -3.46 3.30 -15.80
N ALA A 75 -4.68 2.78 -15.98
CA ALA A 75 -5.24 2.53 -17.30
C ALA A 75 -5.40 3.84 -18.12
N ALA A 76 -5.92 4.90 -17.50
CA ALA A 76 -6.04 6.22 -18.12
C ALA A 76 -4.68 6.81 -18.50
N ARG A 77 -3.75 6.84 -17.54
CA ARG A 77 -2.39 7.37 -17.78
C ARG A 77 -1.66 6.58 -18.85
N TYR A 78 -1.76 5.24 -18.82
CA TYR A 78 -1.05 4.37 -19.74
C TYR A 78 -1.55 4.54 -21.17
N ARG A 79 -2.87 4.56 -21.39
CA ARG A 79 -3.43 4.78 -22.73
C ARG A 79 -3.03 6.13 -23.31
N ALA A 80 -2.91 7.15 -22.48
CA ALA A 80 -2.52 8.49 -22.92
C ALA A 80 -1.01 8.68 -23.12
N THR A 81 -0.17 8.00 -22.34
CA THR A 81 1.27 8.35 -22.23
C THR A 81 2.25 7.17 -22.26
N GLY A 82 1.74 5.93 -22.16
CA GLY A 82 2.56 4.74 -21.95
C GLY A 82 3.17 4.63 -20.55
N ARG A 83 2.81 5.50 -19.60
CA ARG A 83 3.31 5.51 -18.21
C ARG A 83 2.22 5.15 -17.22
N ILE A 84 2.62 4.61 -16.07
CA ILE A 84 1.68 4.06 -15.06
C ILE A 84 1.76 4.73 -13.69
N GLY A 85 2.90 5.32 -13.33
CA GLY A 85 3.10 5.90 -12.00
C GLY A 85 2.06 6.97 -11.62
N LEU A 86 1.77 7.09 -10.34
CA LEU A 86 0.82 8.05 -9.80
C LEU A 86 1.56 9.00 -8.86
N ALA A 87 0.93 10.11 -8.54
CA ALA A 87 1.42 11.11 -7.60
C ALA A 87 0.50 11.17 -6.38
N VAL A 88 1.08 11.34 -5.19
CA VAL A 88 0.31 11.65 -3.99
C VAL A 88 -0.22 13.06 -4.08
N THR A 89 -1.51 13.25 -3.78
CA THR A 89 -2.19 14.54 -3.77
C THR A 89 -2.91 14.73 -2.43
N PRO A 90 -3.29 15.97 -2.04
CA PRO A 90 -4.07 16.17 -0.83
C PRO A 90 -5.32 15.27 -0.82
N GLY A 91 -5.49 14.49 0.26
CA GLY A 91 -6.62 13.58 0.42
C GLY A 91 -6.58 12.30 -0.44
N GLY A 92 -5.51 12.00 -1.17
CA GLY A 92 -5.40 10.75 -1.92
C GLY A 92 -4.24 10.72 -2.93
N PHE A 93 -4.55 10.36 -4.17
CA PHE A 93 -3.55 10.19 -5.23
C PHE A 93 -4.15 10.44 -6.61
N ALA A 94 -3.31 10.81 -7.57
CA ALA A 94 -3.73 11.16 -8.91
C ALA A 94 -2.73 10.74 -9.98
N THR A 95 -3.19 10.66 -11.22
CA THR A 95 -2.28 10.68 -12.37
C THR A 95 -1.57 12.05 -12.44
N PRO A 96 -0.27 12.11 -12.77
CA PRO A 96 0.30 13.33 -13.32
C PRO A 96 -0.50 13.83 -14.54
N ALA A 97 -0.51 15.14 -14.79
CA ALA A 97 -1.24 15.72 -15.91
C ALA A 97 -0.85 15.07 -17.25
N PHE A 98 -1.84 14.75 -18.08
CA PHE A 98 -1.63 14.12 -19.38
C PHE A 98 -2.55 14.69 -20.46
N GLY A 99 -2.16 14.49 -21.73
CA GLY A 99 -2.89 15.02 -22.87
C GLY A 99 -2.83 16.55 -22.99
N PRO A 100 -3.39 17.10 -24.08
CA PRO A 100 -3.29 18.54 -24.38
C PRO A 100 -4.06 19.43 -23.41
N ALA A 101 -5.12 18.90 -22.77
CA ALA A 101 -5.92 19.63 -21.79
C ALA A 101 -5.30 19.63 -20.37
N GLY A 102 -4.15 18.97 -20.17
CA GLY A 102 -3.57 18.83 -18.83
C GLY A 102 -4.48 18.02 -17.89
N ARG A 103 -5.08 16.94 -18.43
CA ARG A 103 -6.06 16.14 -17.70
C ARG A 103 -5.44 15.42 -16.52
N THR A 104 -6.13 15.40 -15.39
CA THR A 104 -5.80 14.57 -14.23
C THR A 104 -7.01 13.75 -13.79
N VAL A 105 -6.76 12.50 -13.40
CA VAL A 105 -7.74 11.63 -12.74
C VAL A 105 -7.21 11.34 -11.34
N ALA A 106 -8.01 11.65 -10.32
CA ALA A 106 -7.61 11.61 -8.93
C ALA A 106 -8.62 10.84 -8.09
N VAL A 107 -8.12 10.17 -7.06
CA VAL A 107 -8.90 9.78 -5.88
C VAL A 107 -8.71 10.86 -4.83
N ALA A 108 -9.81 11.40 -4.32
CA ALA A 108 -9.83 12.37 -3.21
C ALA A 108 -10.81 11.89 -2.14
N GLY A 109 -10.30 11.33 -1.05
CA GLY A 109 -11.10 10.63 -0.05
C GLY A 109 -11.82 9.43 -0.67
N THR A 110 -13.14 9.52 -0.74
CA THR A 110 -14.03 8.48 -1.29
C THR A 110 -14.55 8.81 -2.69
N ASP A 111 -14.06 9.88 -3.32
CA ASP A 111 -14.51 10.32 -4.65
C ASP A 111 -13.44 10.09 -5.72
N LEU A 112 -13.90 9.84 -6.95
CA LEU A 112 -13.10 10.07 -8.15
C LEU A 112 -13.32 11.51 -8.62
N VAL A 113 -12.22 12.18 -8.97
CA VAL A 113 -12.23 13.56 -9.46
C VAL A 113 -11.47 13.63 -10.77
N VAL A 114 -12.05 14.30 -11.75
CA VAL A 114 -11.41 14.57 -13.05
C VAL A 114 -11.25 16.07 -13.21
N ARG A 115 -10.05 16.50 -13.62
CA ARG A 115 -9.76 17.90 -13.93
C ARG A 115 -9.13 18.02 -15.30
N ASP A 116 -9.41 19.12 -15.98
CA ASP A 116 -8.67 19.58 -17.15
C ASP A 116 -7.97 20.90 -16.78
N GLY A 117 -6.65 20.86 -16.63
CA GLY A 117 -5.89 21.92 -15.97
C GLY A 117 -6.36 22.10 -14.52
N ASP A 118 -6.66 23.33 -14.13
CA ASP A 118 -7.13 23.66 -12.77
C ASP A 118 -8.65 23.48 -12.59
N ALA A 119 -9.40 23.26 -13.66
CA ALA A 119 -10.86 23.15 -13.62
C ALA A 119 -11.30 21.72 -13.28
N GLU A 120 -12.06 21.56 -12.19
CA GLU A 120 -12.77 20.30 -11.90
C GLU A 120 -13.92 20.13 -12.87
N THR A 121 -13.82 19.12 -13.74
CA THR A 121 -14.81 18.85 -14.80
C THR A 121 -15.81 17.76 -14.38
N ALA A 122 -15.42 16.87 -13.46
CA ALA A 122 -16.31 15.86 -12.92
C ALA A 122 -15.87 15.38 -11.54
N ARG A 123 -16.85 15.00 -10.71
CA ARG A 123 -16.68 14.32 -9.42
C ARG A 123 -17.81 13.34 -9.22
N SER A 124 -17.48 12.14 -8.71
CA SER A 124 -18.48 11.16 -8.30
C SER A 124 -17.93 10.28 -7.18
N PRO A 125 -18.77 9.80 -6.24
CA PRO A 125 -18.38 8.78 -5.27
C PRO A 125 -17.84 7.52 -5.96
N LEU A 126 -16.82 6.91 -5.36
CA LEU A 126 -16.27 5.62 -5.79
C LEU A 126 -17.23 4.50 -5.37
N THR A 127 -18.09 4.07 -6.30
CA THR A 127 -19.08 3.01 -6.08
C THR A 127 -18.69 1.70 -6.75
N THR A 128 -18.29 1.73 -8.02
CA THR A 128 -17.77 0.59 -8.78
C THR A 128 -16.63 1.03 -9.69
N LEU A 129 -15.83 0.07 -10.18
CA LEU A 129 -14.78 0.37 -11.15
C LEU A 129 -15.36 0.86 -12.49
N ARG A 130 -16.53 0.36 -12.91
CA ARG A 130 -17.19 0.80 -14.14
C ARG A 130 -17.56 2.27 -14.09
N GLU A 131 -18.21 2.71 -13.02
CA GLU A 131 -18.62 4.11 -12.87
C GLU A 131 -17.42 5.05 -12.77
N ALA A 132 -16.37 4.64 -12.03
CA ALA A 132 -15.12 5.40 -11.96
C ALA A 132 -14.42 5.50 -13.33
N ALA A 133 -14.33 4.39 -14.07
CA ALA A 133 -13.73 4.35 -15.38
C ALA A 133 -14.51 5.20 -16.41
N HIS A 134 -15.85 5.12 -16.37
CA HIS A 134 -16.72 5.97 -17.18
C HIS A 134 -16.50 7.45 -16.90
N LEU A 135 -16.43 7.87 -15.63
CA LEU A 135 -16.15 9.26 -15.25
C LEU A 135 -14.77 9.72 -15.78
N ALA A 136 -13.77 8.84 -15.72
CA ALA A 136 -12.43 9.08 -16.23
C ALA A 136 -12.33 9.03 -17.78
N GLY A 137 -13.39 8.61 -18.47
CA GLY A 137 -13.42 8.48 -19.93
C GLY A 137 -12.59 7.31 -20.46
N VAL A 138 -12.53 6.20 -19.72
CA VAL A 138 -11.71 5.03 -20.05
C VAL A 138 -12.43 3.73 -19.79
N GLU A 139 -12.01 2.64 -20.45
CA GLU A 139 -12.46 1.29 -20.09
C GLU A 139 -11.71 0.76 -18.87
N PRO A 140 -12.38 0.14 -17.88
CA PRO A 140 -11.69 -0.45 -16.74
C PRO A 140 -10.82 -1.63 -17.19
N GLY A 141 -9.64 -1.75 -16.58
CA GLY A 141 -8.69 -2.82 -16.87
C GLY A 141 -7.28 -2.26 -17.01
N GLY A 142 -6.43 -2.64 -16.04
CA GLY A 142 -5.06 -2.16 -15.96
C GLY A 142 -4.20 -2.62 -17.15
N PRO A 143 -3.01 -2.03 -17.33
CA PRO A 143 -2.11 -2.34 -18.44
C PRO A 143 -1.40 -3.70 -18.27
N ALA A 144 -2.14 -4.81 -18.37
CA ALA A 144 -1.65 -6.18 -18.15
C ALA A 144 -0.50 -6.61 -19.09
N ALA A 145 -0.30 -5.91 -20.21
CA ALA A 145 0.85 -6.12 -21.08
C ALA A 145 2.18 -5.59 -20.49
N VAL A 146 2.10 -4.79 -19.42
CA VAL A 146 3.23 -4.07 -18.82
C VAL A 146 3.70 -4.69 -17.51
N TYR A 147 2.76 -5.22 -16.71
CA TYR A 147 3.01 -5.89 -15.44
C TYR A 147 1.86 -6.85 -15.12
N ARG A 148 2.11 -7.78 -14.19
CA ARG A 148 1.06 -8.66 -13.66
C ARG A 148 0.15 -7.85 -12.75
N LEU A 149 -1.13 -7.81 -13.10
CA LEU A 149 -2.13 -7.12 -12.27
C LEU A 149 -2.21 -7.75 -10.88
N ALA A 150 -2.20 -6.91 -9.85
CA ALA A 150 -2.28 -7.31 -8.45
C ALA A 150 -3.73 -7.43 -7.97
N THR A 151 -4.66 -6.73 -8.62
CA THR A 151 -6.09 -6.78 -8.29
C THR A 151 -6.90 -7.39 -9.45
N PRO A 152 -8.00 -8.11 -9.14
CA PRO A 152 -8.92 -8.56 -10.17
C PRO A 152 -9.77 -7.40 -10.68
N CYS A 153 -9.99 -7.37 -11.99
CA CYS A 153 -10.91 -6.40 -12.60
C CYS A 153 -12.33 -6.97 -12.55
N HIS A 154 -13.10 -6.58 -11.53
CA HIS A 154 -14.53 -6.83 -11.42
C HIS A 154 -15.29 -5.49 -11.56
N PRO A 155 -15.67 -5.08 -12.80
CA PRO A 155 -16.16 -3.74 -13.07
C PRO A 155 -17.42 -3.34 -12.29
N ASP A 156 -18.27 -4.33 -12.01
CA ASP A 156 -19.60 -4.15 -11.42
C ASP A 156 -19.65 -4.46 -9.91
N GLU A 157 -18.55 -4.95 -9.33
CA GLU A 157 -18.50 -5.24 -7.90
C GLU A 157 -18.46 -3.93 -7.08
N PRO A 158 -19.26 -3.81 -6.01
CA PRO A 158 -19.20 -2.64 -5.14
C PRO A 158 -17.82 -2.44 -4.51
N LEU A 159 -17.33 -1.21 -4.57
CA LEU A 159 -16.13 -0.77 -3.86
C LEU A 159 -16.50 -0.45 -2.41
N ASP A 160 -16.08 -1.31 -1.49
CA ASP A 160 -16.26 -1.10 -0.05
C ASP A 160 -15.12 -0.22 0.50
N ILE A 161 -15.40 1.09 0.55
CA ILE A 161 -14.47 2.13 0.98
C ILE A 161 -15.02 2.78 2.25
N ASP A 162 -14.32 2.54 3.35
CA ASP A 162 -14.57 3.23 4.61
C ASP A 162 -13.92 4.63 4.57
N PRO A 163 -14.65 5.73 4.84
CA PRO A 163 -14.12 7.09 4.77
C PRO A 163 -12.96 7.36 5.74
N ASP A 164 -12.96 6.76 6.93
CA ASP A 164 -11.91 6.97 7.94
C ASP A 164 -10.64 6.20 7.56
N ALA A 165 -10.79 4.98 7.06
CA ALA A 165 -9.68 4.22 6.48
C ALA A 165 -9.10 4.89 5.23
N ALA A 166 -9.94 5.46 4.34
CA ALA A 166 -9.47 6.17 3.16
C ALA A 166 -8.66 7.42 3.53
N ARG A 167 -9.12 8.18 4.52
CA ARG A 167 -8.40 9.33 5.08
C ARG A 167 -7.07 8.91 5.71
N LEU A 168 -7.05 7.83 6.47
CA LEU A 168 -5.83 7.29 7.07
C LEU A 168 -4.80 6.89 6.00
N LEU A 169 -5.22 6.21 4.94
CA LEU A 169 -4.33 5.85 3.83
C LEU A 169 -3.81 7.09 3.08
N ALA A 170 -4.65 8.11 2.88
CA ALA A 170 -4.23 9.37 2.28
C ALA A 170 -3.19 10.09 3.16
N ASP A 171 -3.41 10.16 4.46
CA ASP A 171 -2.48 10.76 5.43
C ASP A 171 -1.15 10.00 5.47
N TRP A 172 -1.22 8.66 5.41
CA TRP A 172 -0.04 7.80 5.31
C TRP A 172 0.80 8.08 4.06
N PHE A 173 0.16 8.19 2.89
CA PHE A 173 0.85 8.54 1.65
C PHE A 173 1.39 9.98 1.69
N ALA A 174 0.68 10.92 2.30
CA ALA A 174 1.16 12.30 2.45
C ALA A 174 2.42 12.38 3.32
N LEU A 175 2.43 11.67 4.46
CA LEU A 175 3.59 11.50 5.33
C LEU A 175 4.76 10.89 4.56
N GLY A 176 4.50 9.80 3.83
CA GLY A 176 5.50 9.13 3.00
C GLY A 176 6.10 10.02 1.92
N ALA A 177 5.26 10.80 1.24
CA ALA A 177 5.70 11.72 0.21
C ALA A 177 6.59 12.83 0.80
N ALA A 178 6.27 13.31 2.00
CA ALA A 178 7.12 14.27 2.71
C ALA A 178 8.46 13.66 3.12
N ALA A 179 8.46 12.44 3.67
CA ALA A 179 9.67 11.72 4.06
C ALA A 179 10.58 11.43 2.86
N LEU A 180 10.03 10.92 1.75
CA LEU A 180 10.79 10.64 0.54
C LEU A 180 11.35 11.91 -0.10
N ARG A 181 10.59 13.02 -0.14
CA ARG A 181 11.12 14.30 -0.65
C ARG A 181 12.30 14.80 0.18
N ARG A 182 12.19 14.77 1.51
CA ARG A 182 13.31 15.13 2.40
C ARG A 182 14.50 14.21 2.17
N TRP A 183 14.24 12.91 2.14
CA TRP A 183 15.27 11.91 1.94
C TRP A 183 16.01 12.11 0.61
N SER A 184 15.28 12.35 -0.49
CA SER A 184 15.88 12.61 -1.80
C SER A 184 16.85 13.80 -1.79
N VAL A 185 16.61 14.83 -0.97
CA VAL A 185 17.55 15.94 -0.79
C VAL A 185 18.81 15.46 -0.05
N GLU A 186 18.66 14.67 1.02
CA GLU A 186 19.78 14.14 1.81
C GLU A 186 20.69 13.19 1.01
N ILE A 187 20.13 12.43 0.07
CA ILE A 187 20.86 11.46 -0.76
C ILE A 187 20.97 11.88 -2.24
N ALA A 188 21.00 13.18 -2.52
CA ALA A 188 21.02 13.71 -3.89
C ALA A 188 22.15 13.14 -4.76
N ALA A 189 23.30 12.79 -4.16
CA ALA A 189 24.43 12.16 -4.84
C ALA A 189 24.11 10.79 -5.47
N ASP A 190 23.09 10.09 -4.98
CA ASP A 190 22.66 8.78 -5.51
C ASP A 190 21.62 8.90 -6.63
N ALA A 191 21.34 10.12 -7.10
CA ALA A 191 20.37 10.43 -8.14
C ALA A 191 18.99 9.78 -7.89
N PRO A 192 18.32 10.10 -6.77
CA PRO A 192 17.01 9.52 -6.44
C PRO A 192 15.97 9.84 -7.51
N SER A 193 15.15 8.84 -7.87
CA SER A 193 13.96 9.03 -8.69
C SER A 193 12.94 9.94 -7.99
N PRO A 194 12.00 10.57 -8.71
CA PRO A 194 10.89 11.27 -8.08
C PRO A 194 10.01 10.28 -7.27
N PRO A 195 9.43 10.70 -6.12
CA PRO A 195 8.43 9.92 -5.41
C PRO A 195 7.26 9.57 -6.32
N THR A 196 6.99 8.28 -6.47
CA THR A 196 5.97 7.76 -7.38
C THR A 196 5.16 6.68 -6.67
N LEU A 197 3.84 6.79 -6.70
CA LEU A 197 2.93 5.75 -6.25
C LEU A 197 2.76 4.73 -7.38
N TRP A 198 3.22 3.51 -7.17
CA TRP A 198 3.21 2.47 -8.20
C TRP A 198 1.91 1.66 -8.13
N PRO A 199 1.05 1.70 -9.17
CA PRO A 199 -0.25 1.02 -9.12
C PRO A 199 -0.13 -0.51 -9.09
N GLU A 200 1.00 -1.08 -9.48
CA GLU A 200 1.24 -2.54 -9.49
C GLU A 200 1.52 -3.12 -8.08
N HIS A 201 1.98 -2.28 -7.15
CA HIS A 201 2.25 -2.65 -5.76
C HIS A 201 1.41 -1.85 -4.77
N PHE A 202 0.78 -0.79 -5.26
CA PHE A 202 0.06 0.22 -4.51
C PHE A 202 0.89 0.85 -3.37
N ASP A 203 2.19 1.04 -3.62
CA ASP A 203 3.13 1.63 -2.68
C ASP A 203 3.80 2.90 -3.25
N LEU A 204 4.20 3.79 -2.36
CA LEU A 204 4.90 5.02 -2.71
C LEU A 204 6.39 4.80 -2.56
N ALA A 205 7.16 5.01 -3.64
CA ALA A 205 8.59 4.71 -3.61
C ALA A 205 9.47 5.72 -4.38
N ILE A 206 10.75 5.73 -4.00
CA ILE A 206 11.86 6.21 -4.82
C ILE A 206 12.90 5.09 -4.99
N ARG A 207 13.66 5.17 -6.07
CA ARG A 207 14.88 4.41 -6.28
C ARG A 207 16.08 5.35 -6.26
N ALA A 208 17.10 5.04 -5.47
CA ALA A 208 18.35 5.81 -5.44
C ALA A 208 19.55 4.86 -5.46
N GLY A 209 20.45 5.02 -6.43
CA GLY A 209 21.48 4.02 -6.72
C GLY A 209 20.86 2.66 -7.03
N GLN A 210 21.02 1.69 -6.14
CA GLN A 210 20.40 0.36 -6.23
C GLN A 210 19.36 0.08 -5.13
N ILE A 211 19.10 1.05 -4.25
CA ILE A 211 18.23 0.87 -3.08
C ILE A 211 16.86 1.48 -3.39
N ASN A 212 15.81 0.73 -3.04
CA ASN A 212 14.44 1.23 -3.04
C ASN A 212 14.07 1.69 -1.62
N TYR A 213 13.45 2.86 -1.51
CA TYR A 213 12.88 3.37 -0.27
C TYR A 213 11.41 3.64 -0.51
N GLY A 214 10.53 3.17 0.36
CA GLY A 214 9.12 3.33 0.11
C GLY A 214 8.23 3.15 1.33
N LEU A 215 6.94 3.38 1.10
CA LEU A 215 5.87 3.25 2.06
C LEU A 215 4.72 2.50 1.40
N SER A 216 4.31 1.40 2.04
CA SER A 216 3.19 0.57 1.62
C SER A 216 2.00 0.83 2.55
N PRO A 217 0.76 0.84 2.03
CA PRO A 217 -0.46 0.86 2.83
C PRO A 217 -0.76 -0.50 3.51
N GLY A 218 0.19 -1.43 3.46
CA GLY A 218 0.06 -2.80 3.90
C GLY A 218 -0.25 -3.75 2.74
N ASP A 219 0.09 -5.01 2.89
CA ASP A 219 -0.07 -6.08 1.90
C ASP A 219 -0.13 -7.45 2.59
N GLU A 220 0.17 -8.53 1.87
CA GLU A 220 0.22 -9.89 2.42
C GLU A 220 1.41 -10.12 3.37
N ALA A 221 2.50 -9.37 3.24
CA ALA A 221 3.66 -9.47 4.11
C ALA A 221 3.42 -8.74 5.42
N PHE A 222 2.84 -7.54 5.37
CA PHE A 222 2.46 -6.75 6.54
C PHE A 222 1.06 -6.18 6.36
N ALA A 223 0.10 -6.64 7.16
CA ALA A 223 -1.28 -6.18 7.07
C ALA A 223 -1.41 -4.66 7.32
N ALA A 224 -0.63 -4.12 8.26
CA ALA A 224 -0.60 -2.71 8.61
C ALA A 224 0.29 -1.88 7.68
N PRO A 225 0.00 -0.58 7.50
CA PRO A 225 0.89 0.31 6.76
C PRO A 225 2.32 0.29 7.32
N TYR A 226 3.32 0.33 6.43
CA TYR A 226 4.73 0.21 6.82
C TYR A 226 5.66 0.96 5.85
N ALA A 227 6.77 1.47 6.38
CA ALA A 227 7.88 1.97 5.57
C ALA A 227 8.89 0.85 5.34
N TYR A 228 9.54 0.84 4.18
CA TYR A 228 10.51 -0.18 3.82
C TYR A 228 11.76 0.37 3.14
N VAL A 229 12.83 -0.45 3.20
CA VAL A 229 14.05 -0.27 2.42
C VAL A 229 14.43 -1.60 1.78
N GLY A 230 14.55 -1.62 0.46
CA GLY A 230 14.94 -2.78 -0.34
C GLY A 230 16.29 -2.58 -1.01
N PRO A 231 17.41 -3.04 -0.42
CA PRO A 231 18.72 -3.05 -1.07
C PRO A 231 18.78 -4.11 -2.20
N PRO A 232 19.72 -4.01 -3.15
CA PRO A 232 19.97 -5.11 -4.08
C PRO A 232 20.45 -6.35 -3.29
N LEU A 233 19.97 -7.52 -3.69
CA LEU A 233 20.14 -8.80 -2.98
C LEU A 233 21.59 -9.19 -2.63
N PRO A 234 21.80 -10.07 -1.62
CA PRO A 234 20.84 -10.50 -0.60
C PRO A 234 21.07 -9.78 0.74
N PRO A 235 20.01 -9.41 1.49
CA PRO A 235 20.17 -8.88 2.84
C PRO A 235 20.82 -9.94 3.75
N PRO A 236 21.92 -9.63 4.47
CA PRO A 236 22.51 -10.57 5.41
C PRO A 236 21.57 -10.81 6.61
N SER A 237 21.14 -12.08 6.75
CA SER A 237 20.51 -12.78 7.89
C SER A 237 19.17 -12.25 8.46
N LEU A 238 18.12 -13.07 8.24
CA LEU A 238 16.86 -13.17 9.01
C LEU A 238 17.13 -13.60 10.47
N PRO A 239 16.12 -13.69 11.38
CA PRO A 239 14.90 -12.91 11.58
C PRO A 239 15.06 -11.90 12.76
N THR A 240 16.24 -11.84 13.38
CA THR A 240 16.56 -10.98 14.53
C THR A 240 17.65 -10.00 14.12
N GLY A 241 17.28 -8.97 13.37
CA GLY A 241 18.22 -7.98 12.84
C GLY A 241 17.52 -6.81 12.15
N PHE A 242 18.29 -5.85 11.66
CA PHE A 242 17.75 -4.71 10.92
C PHE A 242 16.99 -5.15 9.66
N TRP A 243 17.55 -6.10 8.90
CA TRP A 243 16.94 -6.73 7.73
C TRP A 243 15.93 -7.81 8.17
N ASN A 244 14.70 -7.39 8.42
CA ASN A 244 13.63 -8.21 9.02
C ASN A 244 12.58 -8.73 8.02
N ALA A 245 12.76 -8.49 6.72
CA ALA A 245 11.87 -8.98 5.66
C ALA A 245 12.66 -9.61 4.51
N SER A 246 12.03 -10.51 3.76
CA SER A 246 12.65 -11.13 2.57
C SER A 246 13.09 -10.11 1.51
N PHE A 247 12.44 -8.95 1.50
CA PHE A 247 12.71 -7.84 0.60
C PHE A 247 13.63 -6.76 1.20
N GLY A 248 14.05 -6.88 2.47
CA GLY A 248 14.91 -5.91 3.13
C GLY A 248 14.47 -5.58 4.56
N ALA A 249 14.32 -4.29 4.87
CA ALA A 249 13.90 -3.82 6.18
C ALA A 249 12.52 -3.17 6.10
N ALA A 250 11.67 -3.43 7.08
CA ALA A 250 10.35 -2.84 7.21
C ALA A 250 10.06 -2.41 8.65
N ARG A 251 9.34 -1.30 8.83
CA ARG A 251 8.80 -0.85 10.12
C ARG A 251 7.37 -0.40 9.93
N THR A 252 6.48 -0.84 10.83
CA THR A 252 5.06 -0.52 10.72
C THR A 252 4.82 0.93 11.12
N TRP A 253 3.69 1.49 10.72
CA TRP A 253 3.25 2.82 11.10
C TRP A 253 3.20 3.10 12.61
N THR A 254 3.11 2.05 13.45
CA THR A 254 3.21 2.20 14.91
C THR A 254 4.64 2.55 15.36
N ASP A 255 5.65 2.08 14.61
CA ASP A 255 7.06 2.35 14.84
C ASP A 255 7.55 3.60 14.11
N VAL A 256 6.95 3.92 12.94
CA VAL A 256 7.36 5.02 12.05
C VAL A 256 6.19 5.95 11.70
N GLY A 257 5.53 6.47 12.73
CA GLY A 257 4.37 7.38 12.60
C GLY A 257 4.71 8.85 12.28
N SER A 258 5.96 9.16 11.92
CA SER A 258 6.38 10.53 11.60
C SER A 258 7.39 10.59 10.46
N VAL A 259 7.49 11.74 9.81
CA VAL A 259 8.49 12.00 8.76
C VAL A 259 9.91 11.75 9.26
N ASP A 260 10.25 12.21 10.48
CA ASP A 260 11.56 11.99 11.08
C ASP A 260 11.86 10.49 11.29
N ALA A 261 10.91 9.74 11.84
CA ALA A 261 11.07 8.31 12.09
C ALA A 261 11.28 7.50 10.79
N VAL A 262 10.55 7.83 9.72
CA VAL A 262 10.74 7.21 8.40
C VAL A 262 12.12 7.54 7.83
N VAL A 263 12.55 8.80 7.90
CA VAL A 263 13.88 9.20 7.41
C VAL A 263 15.00 8.55 8.25
N ASP A 264 14.81 8.38 9.56
CA ASP A 264 15.76 7.69 10.42
C ASP A 264 15.91 6.20 10.08
N LEU A 265 14.81 5.52 9.74
CA LEU A 265 14.86 4.16 9.18
C LEU A 265 15.72 4.14 7.91
N PHE A 266 15.53 5.09 7.00
CA PHE A 266 16.28 5.15 5.75
C PHE A 266 17.78 5.41 5.98
N ARG A 267 18.12 6.29 6.92
CA ARG A 267 19.51 6.52 7.35
C ARG A 267 20.14 5.27 7.97
N GLN A 268 19.40 4.55 8.82
CA GLN A 268 19.86 3.28 9.40
C GLN A 268 20.16 2.26 8.30
N ALA A 269 19.27 2.11 7.32
CA ALA A 269 19.44 1.18 6.23
C ALA A 269 20.71 1.43 5.42
N ARG A 270 21.04 2.69 5.12
CA ARG A 270 22.28 3.05 4.42
C ARG A 270 23.54 2.69 5.20
N ARG A 271 23.54 2.91 6.51
CA ARG A 271 24.67 2.52 7.37
C ARG A 271 24.86 1.01 7.29
N HIS A 272 23.79 0.24 7.46
CA HIS A 272 23.82 -1.22 7.36
C HIS A 272 24.21 -1.73 5.97
N ALA A 273 23.86 -1.04 4.88
CA ALA A 273 24.22 -1.44 3.52
C ALA A 273 25.66 -1.10 3.13
N SER A 274 26.33 -0.23 3.90
CA SER A 274 27.73 0.15 3.69
C SER A 274 28.71 -0.65 4.56
N THR A 275 28.21 -1.56 5.40
CA THR A 275 29.01 -2.40 6.32
C THR A 275 29.12 -3.81 5.74
#